data_AF-A0A3C7VXN7-F1
#
_entry.id   AF-A0A3C7VXN7-F1
#
_cell.length_a   1.000
_cell.length_b   1.000
_cell.length_c   1.000
_cell.angle_alpha   90.00
_cell.angle_beta   90.00
_cell.angle_gamma   90.00
#
_symmetry.space_group_name_H-M   'P 1'
#
loop_
_entity.id
_entity.type
_entity.pdbx_description
1 polymer ?
#
loop_
_entity_poly.entity_id
_entity_poly.type
_entity_poly.pdbx_seq_one_letter_code
_entity_poly.pdbx_strand_id
1 'polypeptide(L)'
;SEGPRVTLSFPAVGEERTYAAGRAPLTRLRFKAGDRLRTADGRELDVLAVTEREGLLFYRAQDAAGEEHQVPEIELDAFVQLTTPQQRLRNGHFDRHEAFALRVATCLQLDRLQRDPARGLLGPRTQLLPHQLYIAASVGRRHAPRVLLADEVGLGKTIEAGMILHQQLLTGRASR
;
A
#
# COMPACT_ATOMS: atom_id res chain seq x y z
N SER A 1 -31.82 5.28 -1.39
CA SER A 1 -31.60 4.33 -0.29
C SER A 1 -30.10 4.15 -0.13
N GLU A 2 -29.50 4.59 0.98
CA GLU A 2 -28.06 4.34 1.21
C GLU A 2 -27.80 2.83 1.23
N GLY A 3 -26.85 2.36 0.42
CA GLY A 3 -26.48 0.95 0.37
C GLY A 3 -25.80 0.46 1.66
N PRO A 4 -25.62 -0.85 1.84
CA PRO A 4 -25.02 -1.40 3.06
C PRO A 4 -23.62 -0.80 3.30
N ARG A 5 -23.37 -0.36 4.54
CA ARG A 5 -22.10 0.20 5.00
C ARG A 5 -21.46 -0.75 6.01
N VAL A 6 -20.13 -0.77 6.03
CA VAL A 6 -19.33 -1.53 7.00
C VAL A 6 -18.40 -0.56 7.70
N THR A 7 -18.40 -0.55 9.02
CA THR A 7 -17.44 0.20 9.84
C THR A 7 -16.40 -0.75 10.39
N LEU A 8 -15.13 -0.41 10.22
CA LEU A 8 -13.99 -1.14 10.76
C LEU A 8 -13.24 -0.27 11.75
N SER A 9 -12.86 -0.88 12.88
CA SER A 9 -11.91 -0.32 13.82
C SER A 9 -10.50 -0.72 13.42
N PHE A 10 -9.56 0.24 13.47
CA PHE A 10 -8.13 0.04 13.26
C PHE A 10 -7.40 0.39 14.56
N PRO A 11 -7.31 -0.56 15.53
CA PRO A 11 -6.76 -0.30 16.87
C PRO A 11 -5.31 0.19 16.83
N ALA A 12 -4.54 -0.28 15.85
CA ALA A 12 -3.13 0.09 15.66
C ALA A 12 -2.90 1.60 15.43
N VAL A 13 -3.91 2.32 14.92
CA VAL A 13 -3.86 3.77 14.68
C VAL A 13 -4.99 4.53 15.37
N GLY A 14 -5.82 3.85 16.16
CA GLY A 14 -6.94 4.46 16.89
C GLY A 14 -8.03 5.06 16.00
N GLU A 15 -8.18 4.59 14.75
CA GLU A 15 -9.15 5.14 13.79
C GLU A 15 -10.31 4.18 13.54
N GLU A 16 -11.49 4.73 13.26
CA GLU A 16 -12.60 4.00 12.66
C GLU A 16 -12.83 4.48 11.22
N ARG A 17 -13.08 3.54 10.30
CA ARG A 17 -13.38 3.88 8.90
C ARG A 17 -14.63 3.18 8.43
N THR A 18 -15.52 3.93 7.79
CA THR A 18 -16.76 3.42 7.20
C THR A 18 -16.64 3.33 5.68
N TYR A 19 -16.95 2.16 5.14
CA TYR A 19 -16.92 1.87 3.71
C TYR A 19 -18.31 1.49 3.19
N ALA A 20 -18.59 1.79 1.92
CA ALA A 20 -19.72 1.19 1.21
C ALA A 20 -19.38 -0.26 0.86
N ALA A 21 -20.20 -1.23 1.27
CA ALA A 21 -19.87 -2.65 1.19
C ALA A 21 -19.54 -3.13 -0.24
N GLY A 22 -20.22 -2.59 -1.26
CA GLY A 22 -20.01 -2.98 -2.66
C GLY A 22 -18.71 -2.49 -3.31
N ARG A 23 -17.95 -1.60 -2.66
CA ARG A 23 -16.67 -1.05 -3.18
C ARG A 23 -15.58 -0.96 -2.12
N ALA A 24 -15.75 -1.63 -0.99
CA ALA A 24 -14.79 -1.58 0.10
C ALA A 24 -13.50 -2.32 -0.32
N PRO A 25 -12.31 -1.70 -0.28
CA PRO A 25 -11.04 -2.33 -0.62
C PRO A 25 -10.55 -3.22 0.55
N LEU A 26 -11.42 -4.08 1.06
CA LEU A 26 -11.19 -4.88 2.26
C LEU A 26 -10.90 -6.34 1.87
N THR A 27 -9.85 -6.90 2.46
CA THR A 27 -9.54 -8.33 2.36
C THR A 27 -9.63 -8.93 3.75
N ARG A 28 -10.40 -10.01 3.91
CA ARG A 28 -10.50 -10.72 5.19
C ARG A 28 -9.20 -11.49 5.44
N LEU A 29 -8.56 -11.24 6.58
CA LEU A 29 -7.42 -12.00 7.03
C LEU A 29 -7.89 -13.37 7.53
N ARG A 30 -7.24 -14.45 7.07
CA ARG A 30 -7.57 -15.82 7.49
C ARG A 30 -6.28 -16.62 7.66
N PHE A 31 -6.00 -17.07 8.87
CA PHE A 31 -4.94 -18.05 9.13
C PHE A 31 -5.39 -19.47 8.73
N LYS A 32 -4.44 -20.36 8.51
CA LYS A 32 -4.62 -21.78 8.22
C LYS A 32 -3.90 -22.63 9.27
N ALA A 33 -4.23 -23.92 9.32
CA ALA A 33 -3.47 -24.86 10.13
C ALA A 33 -1.97 -24.83 9.74
N GLY A 34 -1.10 -24.73 10.73
CA GLY A 34 0.35 -24.55 10.57
C GLY A 34 0.82 -23.09 10.51
N ASP A 35 -0.08 -22.10 10.49
CA ASP A 35 0.29 -20.70 10.65
C ASP A 35 0.50 -20.36 12.13
N ARG A 36 1.25 -19.28 12.40
CA ARG A 36 1.29 -18.65 13.72
C ARG A 36 0.38 -17.45 13.76
N LEU A 37 -0.40 -17.36 14.82
CA LEU A 37 -1.19 -16.17 15.16
C LEU A 37 -0.67 -15.55 16.45
N ARG A 38 -0.94 -14.25 16.60
CA ARG A 38 -0.74 -13.53 17.85
C ARG A 38 -2.09 -12.99 18.30
N THR A 39 -2.39 -13.12 19.59
CA THR A 39 -3.58 -12.54 20.21
C THR A 39 -3.31 -11.13 20.71
N ALA A 40 -4.36 -10.34 20.90
CA ALA A 40 -4.26 -8.97 21.40
C ALA A 40 -3.64 -8.87 22.82
N ASP A 41 -3.72 -9.94 23.62
CA ASP A 41 -3.04 -10.06 24.92
C ASP A 41 -1.59 -10.55 24.82
N GLY A 42 -1.06 -10.70 23.60
CA GLY A 42 0.36 -10.94 23.31
C GLY A 42 0.79 -12.41 23.27
N ARG A 43 -0.14 -13.37 23.28
CA ARG A 43 0.21 -14.80 23.16
C ARG A 43 0.52 -15.15 21.72
N GLU A 44 1.59 -15.89 21.50
CA GLU A 44 1.91 -16.50 20.21
C GLU A 44 1.45 -17.95 20.21
N LEU A 45 0.64 -18.32 19.20
CA LEU A 45 0.02 -19.64 19.13
C LEU A 45 0.17 -20.24 17.72
N ASP A 46 0.44 -21.54 17.64
CA ASP A 46 0.48 -22.31 16.40
C ASP A 46 -0.93 -22.86 16.08
N VAL A 47 -1.47 -22.52 14.91
CA VAL A 47 -2.85 -22.87 14.52
C VAL A 47 -2.95 -24.35 14.19
N LEU A 48 -3.86 -25.07 14.85
CA LEU A 48 -4.16 -26.48 14.61
C LEU A 48 -5.33 -26.67 13.65
N ALA A 49 -6.39 -25.88 13.83
CA ALA A 49 -7.60 -25.97 13.02
C ALA A 49 -8.38 -24.64 13.02
N VAL A 50 -9.21 -24.45 12.01
CA VAL A 50 -10.09 -23.27 11.88
C VAL A 50 -11.52 -23.74 11.65
N THR A 51 -12.46 -23.18 12.40
CA THR A 51 -13.89 -23.43 12.22
C THR A 51 -14.64 -22.12 12.03
N GLU A 52 -15.66 -22.10 11.19
CA GLU A 52 -16.52 -20.93 10.98
C GLU A 52 -17.88 -21.22 11.60
N ARG A 53 -18.37 -20.31 12.45
CA ARG A 53 -19.69 -20.38 13.08
C ARG A 53 -20.35 -19.02 12.94
N GLU A 54 -21.52 -18.99 12.29
CA GLU A 54 -22.27 -17.74 12.08
C GLU A 54 -21.45 -16.62 11.40
N GLY A 55 -20.50 -17.00 10.54
CA GLY A 55 -19.62 -16.05 9.85
C GLY A 55 -18.41 -15.58 10.65
N LEU A 56 -18.27 -15.98 11.91
CA LEU A 56 -17.09 -15.74 12.76
C LEU A 56 -16.12 -16.93 12.69
N LEU A 57 -14.84 -16.63 12.52
CA LEU A 57 -13.78 -17.66 12.57
C LEU A 57 -13.29 -17.90 14.00
N PHE A 58 -13.13 -19.17 14.32
CA PHE A 58 -12.56 -19.67 15.56
C PHE A 58 -11.33 -20.52 15.25
N TYR A 59 -10.20 -20.13 15.81
CA TYR A 59 -8.91 -20.80 15.68
C TYR A 59 -8.71 -21.70 16.89
N ARG A 60 -8.54 -22.99 16.66
CA ARG A 60 -7.95 -23.89 17.66
C ARG A 60 -6.45 -23.83 17.47
N ALA A 61 -5.72 -23.36 18.46
CA ALA A 61 -4.28 -23.13 18.38
C ALA A 61 -3.59 -23.62 19.65
N GLN A 62 -2.29 -23.88 19.57
CA GLN A 62 -1.50 -24.43 20.67
C GLN A 62 -0.41 -23.43 21.08
N ASP A 63 -0.15 -23.31 22.38
CA ASP A 63 0.98 -22.52 22.87
C ASP A 63 2.29 -23.32 22.91
N ALA A 64 3.39 -22.67 23.32
CA ALA A 64 4.69 -23.31 23.43
C ALA A 64 4.78 -24.42 24.50
N ALA A 65 3.84 -24.44 25.46
CA ALA A 65 3.75 -25.49 26.48
C ALA A 65 2.93 -26.70 25.99
N GLY A 66 2.26 -26.58 24.85
CA GLY A 66 1.43 -27.63 24.28
C GLY A 66 -0.04 -27.54 24.67
N GLU A 67 -0.47 -26.48 25.36
CA GLU A 67 -1.87 -26.31 25.76
C GLU A 67 -2.71 -25.79 24.60
N GLU A 68 -3.90 -26.36 24.41
CA GLU A 68 -4.83 -25.94 23.36
C GLU A 68 -5.71 -24.76 23.83
N HIS A 69 -5.77 -23.75 22.97
CA HIS A 69 -6.58 -22.55 23.15
C HIS A 69 -7.55 -22.40 21.99
N GLN A 70 -8.76 -21.92 22.29
CA GLN A 70 -9.72 -21.52 21.27
C GLN A 70 -9.77 -20.00 21.20
N VAL A 71 -9.39 -19.44 20.06
CA VAL A 71 -9.25 -18.00 19.85
C VAL A 71 -10.22 -17.54 18.76
N PRO A 72 -11.19 -16.66 19.05
CA PRO A 72 -12.04 -16.04 18.03
C PRO A 72 -11.27 -14.99 17.22
N GLU A 73 -11.65 -14.75 15.97
CA GLU A 73 -10.93 -13.81 15.08
C GLU A 73 -10.89 -12.36 15.60
N ILE A 74 -11.78 -11.99 16.52
CA ILE A 74 -11.83 -10.66 17.15
C ILE A 74 -10.72 -10.45 18.19
N GLU A 75 -10.14 -11.53 18.73
CA GLU A 75 -9.05 -11.49 19.70
C GLU A 75 -7.67 -11.52 19.05
N LEU A 76 -7.61 -11.57 17.71
CA LEU A 76 -6.36 -11.48 16.97
C LEU A 76 -5.72 -10.11 17.14
N ASP A 77 -4.40 -10.10 17.21
CA ASP A 77 -3.64 -8.86 17.26
C ASP A 77 -3.85 -8.01 15.99
N ALA A 78 -4.06 -6.71 16.19
CA ALA A 78 -4.16 -5.73 15.11
C ALA A 78 -2.85 -5.58 14.31
N PHE A 79 -1.70 -5.90 14.92
CA PHE A 79 -0.39 -5.94 14.28
C PHE A 79 -0.12 -7.32 13.70
N VAL A 80 -0.67 -7.55 12.51
CA VAL A 80 -0.42 -8.77 11.74
C VAL A 80 0.99 -8.68 11.16
N GLN A 81 1.95 -9.36 11.79
CA GLN A 81 3.21 -9.66 11.13
C GLN A 81 2.91 -10.67 10.02
N LEU A 82 2.67 -10.16 8.81
CA LEU A 82 2.61 -10.96 7.60
C LEU A 82 3.84 -11.86 7.59
N THR A 83 3.62 -13.18 7.61
CA THR A 83 4.66 -14.20 7.71
C THR A 83 5.83 -13.84 6.81
N THR A 84 7.04 -13.82 7.40
CA THR A 84 8.23 -13.48 6.64
C THR A 84 8.36 -14.44 5.45
N PRO A 85 8.91 -13.99 4.29
CA PRO A 85 9.10 -14.87 3.14
C PRO A 85 9.82 -16.19 3.48
N GLN A 86 10.69 -16.16 4.50
CA GLN A 86 11.40 -17.31 5.03
C GLN A 86 10.46 -18.31 5.75
N GLN A 87 9.54 -17.83 6.58
CA GLN A 87 8.52 -18.69 7.23
C GLN A 87 7.57 -19.30 6.19
N ARG A 88 7.15 -18.52 5.18
CA ARG A 88 6.31 -19.02 4.08
C ARG A 88 7.00 -20.16 3.31
N LEU A 89 8.31 -20.01 3.06
CA LEU A 89 9.12 -21.03 2.41
C LEU A 89 9.22 -22.31 3.25
N ARG A 90 9.49 -22.19 4.56
CA ARG A 90 9.60 -23.34 5.48
C ARG A 90 8.28 -24.08 5.66
N ASN A 91 7.15 -23.37 5.58
CA ASN A 91 5.81 -23.94 5.72
C ASN A 91 5.20 -24.39 4.37
N GLY A 92 5.97 -24.43 3.28
CA GLY A 92 5.51 -24.89 1.96
C GLY A 92 4.46 -23.98 1.28
N HIS A 93 4.31 -22.74 1.75
CA HIS A 93 3.35 -21.77 1.23
C HIS A 93 3.94 -21.00 0.04
N PHE A 94 3.93 -21.63 -1.13
CA PHE A 94 4.41 -21.03 -2.37
C PHE A 94 3.33 -20.18 -3.06
N ASP A 95 3.68 -18.96 -3.46
CA ASP A 95 2.92 -18.23 -4.47
C ASP A 95 3.12 -18.89 -5.84
N ARG A 96 2.18 -18.69 -6.77
CA ARG A 96 2.39 -19.08 -8.18
C ARG A 96 3.65 -18.41 -8.72
N HIS A 97 4.46 -19.16 -9.46
CA HIS A 97 5.70 -18.65 -10.06
C HIS A 97 5.48 -17.36 -10.86
N GLU A 98 4.40 -17.29 -11.62
CA GLU A 98 4.00 -16.10 -12.41
C GLU A 98 3.78 -14.85 -11.54
N ALA A 99 3.16 -15.01 -10.37
CA ALA A 99 2.92 -13.89 -9.45
C ALA A 99 4.23 -13.39 -8.82
N PHE A 100 5.15 -14.32 -8.51
CA PHE A 100 6.50 -13.96 -8.06
C PHE A 100 7.26 -13.21 -9.16
N ALA A 101 7.28 -13.74 -10.39
CA ALA A 101 7.95 -13.12 -11.53
C ALA A 101 7.39 -11.73 -11.83
N LEU A 102 6.06 -11.56 -11.82
CA LEU A 102 5.40 -10.27 -12.00
C LEU A 102 5.78 -9.27 -10.92
N ARG A 103 5.82 -9.70 -9.66
CA ARG A 103 6.23 -8.84 -8.54
C ARG A 103 7.67 -8.37 -8.71
N VAL A 104 8.59 -9.26 -9.06
CA VAL A 104 9.99 -8.90 -9.35
C VAL A 104 10.08 -7.93 -10.52
N ALA A 105 9.42 -8.22 -11.65
CA ALA A 105 9.40 -7.36 -12.82
C ALA A 105 8.83 -5.97 -12.50
N THR A 106 7.77 -5.90 -11.68
CA THR A 106 7.16 -4.65 -11.24
C THR A 106 8.13 -3.84 -10.37
N CYS A 107 8.82 -4.47 -9.41
CA CYS A 107 9.83 -3.79 -8.60
C CYS A 107 10.97 -3.21 -9.45
N LEU A 108 11.49 -3.99 -10.40
CA LEU A 108 12.53 -3.53 -11.32
C LEU A 108 12.05 -2.37 -12.20
N GLN A 109 10.81 -2.44 -12.70
CA GLN A 109 10.25 -1.38 -13.53
C GLN A 109 9.98 -0.10 -12.73
N LEU A 110 9.48 -0.22 -11.50
CA LEU A 110 9.28 0.92 -10.61
C LEU A 110 10.62 1.60 -10.31
N ASP A 111 11.65 0.83 -9.97
CA ASP A 111 12.99 1.34 -9.72
C ASP A 111 13.56 2.06 -10.96
N ARG A 112 13.42 1.48 -12.15
CA ARG A 112 13.79 2.13 -13.42
C ARG A 112 13.07 3.47 -13.62
N LEU A 113 11.74 3.51 -13.43
CA LEU A 113 10.94 4.73 -13.57
C LEU A 113 11.24 5.77 -12.49
N GLN A 114 11.59 5.33 -11.29
CA GLN A 114 11.94 6.22 -10.18
C GLN A 114 13.26 6.96 -10.42
N ARG A 115 14.22 6.29 -11.09
CA ARG A 115 15.53 6.82 -11.46
C ARG A 115 15.52 7.62 -12.78
N ASP A 116 14.42 7.58 -13.52
CA ASP A 116 14.32 8.27 -14.81
C ASP A 116 14.38 9.81 -14.62
N PRO A 117 15.28 10.52 -15.33
CA PRO A 117 15.39 11.98 -15.24
C PRO A 117 14.13 12.73 -15.70
N ALA A 118 13.27 12.10 -16.50
CA ALA A 118 11.99 12.64 -16.97
C ALA A 118 10.84 12.40 -15.97
N ARG A 119 11.11 11.78 -14.82
CA ARG A 119 10.09 11.56 -13.77
C ARG A 119 9.42 12.87 -13.37
N GLY A 120 8.09 12.87 -13.49
CA GLY A 120 7.24 14.03 -13.20
C GLY A 120 7.17 15.08 -14.30
N LEU A 121 7.81 14.85 -15.46
CA LEU A 121 7.75 15.75 -16.63
C LEU A 121 6.91 15.16 -17.78
N LEU A 122 6.60 13.87 -17.74
CA LEU A 122 5.86 13.15 -18.79
C LEU A 122 4.33 13.08 -18.56
N GLY A 123 3.83 13.68 -17.49
CA GLY A 123 2.41 13.69 -17.14
C GLY A 123 1.49 14.55 -18.03
N PRO A 124 1.94 15.71 -18.58
CA PRO A 124 1.08 16.57 -19.38
C PRO A 124 0.63 15.90 -20.69
N ARG A 125 -0.66 16.01 -21.02
CA ARG A 125 -1.23 15.56 -22.31
C ARG A 125 -1.18 16.68 -23.36
N THR A 126 -0.01 17.27 -23.54
CA THR A 126 0.22 18.40 -24.46
C THR A 126 1.44 18.13 -25.33
N GLN A 127 1.56 18.81 -26.47
CA GLN A 127 2.82 18.82 -27.21
C GLN A 127 3.86 19.57 -26.39
N LEU A 128 4.87 18.85 -25.89
CA LEU A 128 5.90 19.42 -25.03
C LEU A 128 6.98 20.07 -25.89
N LEU A 129 7.18 21.38 -25.69
CA LEU A 129 8.24 22.12 -26.35
C LEU A 129 9.56 21.97 -25.56
N PRO A 130 10.72 21.90 -26.21
CA PRO A 130 12.01 21.71 -25.54
C PRO A 130 12.30 22.74 -24.44
N HIS A 131 11.93 24.00 -24.63
CA HIS A 131 12.13 25.05 -23.62
C HIS A 131 11.26 24.82 -22.37
N GLN A 132 10.02 24.38 -22.55
CA GLN A 132 9.10 24.10 -21.43
C GLN A 132 9.63 22.96 -20.56
N LEU A 133 10.15 21.90 -21.20
CA LEU A 133 10.81 20.78 -20.52
C LEU A 133 12.05 21.24 -19.75
N TYR A 134 12.87 22.09 -20.38
CA TYR A 134 14.07 22.64 -19.74
C TYR A 134 13.74 23.46 -18.50
N ILE A 135 12.75 24.38 -18.59
CA ILE A 135 12.31 25.20 -17.46
C ILE A 135 11.74 24.32 -16.35
N ALA A 136 10.83 23.41 -16.67
CA ALA A 136 10.24 22.53 -15.68
C ALA A 136 11.27 21.63 -14.98
N ALA A 137 12.20 21.03 -15.73
CA ALA A 137 13.28 20.21 -15.16
C ALA A 137 14.23 21.04 -14.27
N SER A 138 14.57 22.26 -14.70
CA SER A 138 15.52 23.13 -14.01
C SER A 138 14.93 23.73 -12.73
N VAL A 139 13.64 24.04 -12.74
CA VAL A 139 12.95 24.63 -11.59
C VAL A 139 12.38 23.56 -10.65
N GLY A 140 11.76 22.51 -11.18
CA GLY A 140 11.11 21.45 -10.41
C GLY A 140 12.08 20.58 -9.59
N ARG A 141 13.38 20.60 -9.90
CA ARG A 141 14.42 19.93 -9.08
C ARG A 141 14.90 20.76 -7.90
N ARG A 142 14.60 22.06 -7.84
CA ARG A 142 15.05 22.96 -6.76
C ARG A 142 14.24 22.69 -5.50
N HIS A 143 14.88 22.86 -4.35
CA HIS A 143 14.16 22.90 -3.08
C HIS A 143 13.41 24.24 -2.96
N ALA A 144 12.12 24.20 -2.65
CA ALA A 144 11.26 25.37 -2.46
C ALA A 144 11.43 26.47 -3.54
N PRO A 145 11.19 26.15 -4.84
CA PRO A 145 11.47 27.08 -5.94
C PRO A 145 10.65 28.36 -5.85
N ARG A 146 11.34 29.51 -5.93
CA ARG A 146 10.74 30.82 -6.17
C ARG A 146 11.18 31.30 -7.54
N VAL A 147 10.26 31.36 -8.50
CA VAL A 147 10.56 31.72 -9.89
C VAL A 147 9.48 32.62 -10.46
N LEU A 148 9.88 33.51 -11.37
CA LEU A 148 8.98 34.27 -12.23
C LEU A 148 9.05 33.65 -13.64
N LEU A 149 7.94 33.10 -14.12
CA LEU A 149 7.80 32.64 -15.50
C LEU A 149 7.33 33.83 -16.35
N ALA A 150 8.20 34.35 -17.21
CA ALA A 150 7.99 35.61 -17.93
C ALA A 150 8.10 35.48 -19.46
N ASP A 151 7.92 34.26 -20.00
CA ASP A 151 7.90 34.02 -21.44
C ASP A 151 6.78 34.81 -22.14
N GLU A 152 6.84 34.95 -23.47
CA GLU A 152 5.79 35.61 -24.25
C GLU A 152 4.39 35.01 -24.00
N VAL A 153 3.36 35.80 -24.28
CA VAL A 153 1.98 35.36 -24.15
C VAL A 153 1.72 34.19 -25.11
N GLY A 154 1.20 33.09 -24.58
CA GLY A 154 0.91 31.88 -25.38
C GLY A 154 2.00 30.81 -25.39
N LEU A 155 3.20 31.08 -24.85
CA LEU A 155 4.32 30.10 -24.86
C LEU A 155 4.22 28.98 -23.83
N GLY A 156 3.16 28.95 -23.02
CA GLY A 156 2.83 27.82 -22.14
C GLY A 156 3.33 27.94 -20.69
N LYS A 157 3.43 29.15 -20.13
CA LYS A 157 3.70 29.39 -18.70
C LYS A 157 2.86 28.54 -17.74
N THR A 158 1.58 28.33 -18.07
CA THR A 158 0.68 27.46 -17.29
C THR A 158 1.08 25.99 -17.36
N ILE A 159 1.55 25.53 -18.53
CA ILE A 159 2.03 24.15 -18.74
C ILE A 159 3.31 23.95 -17.93
N GLU A 160 4.24 24.90 -17.98
CA GLU A 160 5.48 24.89 -17.20
C GLU A 160 5.21 24.87 -15.69
N ALA A 161 4.35 25.77 -15.20
CA ALA A 161 3.94 25.79 -13.80
C ALA A 161 3.30 24.46 -13.36
N GLY A 162 2.44 23.89 -14.21
CA GLY A 162 1.83 22.59 -13.99
C GLY A 162 2.86 21.46 -13.90
N MET A 163 3.85 21.44 -14.79
CA MET A 163 4.95 20.46 -14.76
C MET A 163 5.82 20.60 -13.51
N ILE A 164 6.14 21.84 -13.11
CA ILE A 164 6.92 22.12 -11.89
C ILE A 164 6.17 21.58 -10.67
N LEU A 165 4.87 21.90 -10.53
CA LEU A 165 4.05 21.42 -9.43
C LEU A 165 3.92 19.89 -9.43
N HIS A 166 3.64 19.30 -10.59
CA HIS A 166 3.49 17.86 -10.74
C HIS A 166 4.76 17.10 -10.35
N GLN A 167 5.93 17.59 -10.77
CA GLN A 167 7.22 17.02 -10.40
C GLN A 167 7.49 17.14 -8.89
N GLN A 168 7.20 18.28 -8.28
CA GLN A 168 7.40 18.50 -6.83
C GLN A 168 6.50 17.55 -6.00
N LEU A 169 5.24 17.37 -6.40
CA LEU A 169 4.30 16.43 -5.76
C LEU A 169 4.74 14.97 -5.93
N LEU A 170 5.08 14.54 -7.14
CA LEU A 170 5.49 13.15 -7.43
C LEU A 170 6.81 12.72 -6.78
N THR A 171 7.65 13.70 -6.45
CA THR A 171 8.94 13.47 -5.79
C THR A 171 8.90 13.74 -4.29
N GLY A 172 7.71 14.03 -3.73
CA GLY A 172 7.51 14.25 -2.30
C GLY A 172 8.17 15.53 -1.77
N ARG A 173 8.55 16.45 -2.65
CA ARG A 173 9.17 17.74 -2.28
C ARG A 173 8.14 18.83 -1.94
N ALA A 174 6.88 18.60 -2.31
CA ALA A 174 5.73 19.38 -1.88
C ALA A 174 4.61 18.43 -1.43
N SER A 175 3.86 18.85 -0.42
CA SER A 175 2.63 18.21 0.04
C SER A 175 1.54 19.27 0.15
N ARG A 176 0.28 18.86 0.01
CA ARG A 176 -0.89 19.73 0.16
C ARG A 176 -1.38 19.74 1.60
#